data_AF-A0A348ZDZ0-F1
#
_entry.id   AF-A0A348ZDZ0-F1
#
_cell.length_a   1.000
_cell.length_b   1.000
_cell.length_c   1.000
_cell.angle_alpha   90.00
_cell.angle_beta   90.00
_cell.angle_gamma   90.00
#
_symmetry.space_group_name_H-M   'P 1'
#
loop_
_entity.id
_entity.type
_entity.pdbx_description
1 polymer ?
#
loop_
_entity_poly.entity_id
_entity_poly.type
_entity_poly.pdbx_seq_one_letter_code
_entity_poly.pdbx_strand_id
1 'polypeptide(L)'
;GTYVSELRRAHWASGASFADAPPATVSDFVDHIEYMIDLIGIEHVGISSDFDGGGGLSGWNDASETFNVTAELVRRGYNEEQIAMMWSGNLLRVLDDVQRIAQEIQNEA
;
A
#
# COMPACT_ATOMS: atom_id res chain seq x y z
N GLY A 1 -12.36 -6.58 5.52
CA GLY A 1 -11.99 -6.83 6.94
C GLY A 1 -11.71 -5.52 7.67
N THR A 2 -11.16 -5.52 8.89
CA THR A 2 -10.62 -4.30 9.53
C THR A 2 -9.13 -4.15 9.19
N TYR A 3 -8.67 -2.99 8.74
CA TYR A 3 -7.26 -2.76 8.36
C TYR A 3 -6.27 -2.68 9.53
N VAL A 4 -6.75 -2.80 10.77
CA VAL A 4 -5.94 -2.64 11.98
C VAL A 4 -5.78 -4.01 12.63
N SER A 5 -4.55 -4.46 12.92
CA SER A 5 -4.31 -5.72 13.61
C SER A 5 -4.94 -5.79 15.02
N GLU A 6 -5.20 -7.00 15.52
CA GLU A 6 -5.75 -7.22 16.86
C GLU A 6 -4.90 -6.59 17.97
N LEU A 7 -3.58 -6.67 17.83
CA LEU A 7 -2.63 -6.06 18.77
C LEU A 7 -2.83 -4.54 18.86
N ARG A 8 -3.00 -3.85 17.72
CA ARG A 8 -3.27 -2.42 17.70
C ARG A 8 -4.65 -2.07 18.24
N ARG A 9 -5.67 -2.87 17.93
CA ARG A 9 -7.01 -2.66 18.52
C ARG A 9 -6.99 -2.79 20.03
N ALA A 10 -6.31 -3.80 20.55
CA ALA A 10 -6.13 -4.01 21.99
C ALA A 10 -5.36 -2.84 22.63
N HIS A 11 -4.30 -2.35 21.97
CA HIS A 11 -3.55 -1.17 22.39
C HIS A 11 -4.45 0.06 22.54
N TRP A 12 -5.23 0.39 21.51
CA TRP A 12 -6.14 1.54 21.56
C TRP A 12 -7.25 1.38 22.60
N ALA A 13 -7.81 0.18 22.74
CA ALA A 13 -8.84 -0.11 23.74
C ALA A 13 -8.32 0.03 25.18
N SER A 14 -7.00 -0.11 25.40
CA SER A 14 -6.38 0.06 26.72
C SER A 14 -6.24 1.51 27.17
N GLY A 15 -6.41 2.49 26.26
CA GLY A 15 -6.15 3.91 26.54
C GLY A 15 -4.66 4.28 26.62
N ALA A 16 -3.77 3.36 26.24
CA ALA A 16 -2.33 3.60 26.18
C ALA A 16 -1.97 4.68 25.13
N SER A 17 -0.84 5.35 25.35
CA SER A 17 -0.41 6.43 24.47
C SER A 17 0.00 5.91 23.09
N PHE A 18 -0.03 6.77 22.07
CA PHE A 18 0.49 6.42 20.75
C PHE A 18 1.99 6.05 20.76
N ALA A 19 2.77 6.63 21.68
CA ALA A 19 4.19 6.35 21.80
C ALA A 19 4.49 4.90 22.24
N ASP A 20 3.53 4.26 22.91
CA ASP A 20 3.65 2.90 23.41
C ASP A 20 3.07 1.85 22.44
N ALA A 21 2.58 2.28 21.27
CA ALA A 21 1.99 1.38 20.30
C ALA A 21 3.03 0.40 19.73
N PRO A 22 2.66 -0.87 19.48
CA PRO A 22 3.56 -1.81 18.83
C PRO A 22 3.95 -1.31 17.42
N PRO A 23 5.21 -1.53 17.01
CA PRO A 23 5.70 -1.08 15.71
C PRO A 23 4.87 -1.70 14.58
N ALA A 24 4.64 -0.93 13.52
CA ALA A 24 4.02 -1.43 12.29
C ALA A 24 4.90 -2.52 11.67
N THR A 25 4.27 -3.53 11.07
CA THR A 25 4.95 -4.60 10.34
C THR A 25 4.51 -4.64 8.89
N VAL A 26 5.23 -5.40 8.04
CA VAL A 26 4.81 -5.67 6.66
C VAL A 26 3.42 -6.32 6.62
N SER A 27 3.09 -7.16 7.61
CA SER A 27 1.75 -7.75 7.72
C SER A 27 0.67 -6.69 7.93
N ASP A 28 0.88 -5.72 8.83
CA ASP A 28 -0.08 -4.63 9.01
C ASP A 28 -0.24 -3.80 7.72
N PHE A 29 0.84 -3.58 6.97
CA PHE A 29 0.78 -2.87 5.70
C PHE A 29 -0.04 -3.62 4.65
N VAL A 30 0.11 -4.94 4.55
CA VAL A 30 -0.69 -5.73 3.62
C VAL A 30 -2.15 -5.86 4.07
N ASP A 31 -2.45 -5.82 5.38
CA ASP A 31 -3.84 -5.69 5.88
C ASP A 31 -4.50 -4.41 5.36
N HIS A 32 -3.75 -3.31 5.31
CA HIS A 32 -4.22 -2.04 4.74
C HIS A 32 -4.46 -2.14 3.23
N ILE A 33 -3.57 -2.81 2.48
CA ILE A 33 -3.75 -3.05 1.04
C ILE A 33 -5.05 -3.84 0.81
N GLU A 34 -5.25 -4.96 1.52
CA GLU A 34 -6.44 -5.80 1.38
C GLU A 34 -7.73 -5.04 1.69
N TYR A 35 -7.72 -4.20 2.73
CA TYR A 35 -8.86 -3.34 3.03
C TYR A 35 -9.17 -2.35 1.90
N MET A 36 -8.15 -1.76 1.28
CA MET A 36 -8.35 -0.85 0.14
C MET A 36 -8.88 -1.61 -1.07
N ILE A 37 -8.37 -2.81 -1.34
CA ILE A 37 -8.88 -3.68 -2.41
C ILE A 37 -10.35 -4.02 -2.18
N ASP A 38 -10.73 -4.43 -0.97
CA ASP A 38 -12.13 -4.71 -0.58
C ASP A 38 -13.04 -3.49 -0.79
N LEU A 39 -12.52 -2.28 -0.56
CA LEU A 39 -13.29 -1.03 -0.56
C LEU A 39 -13.46 -0.43 -1.95
N ILE A 40 -12.38 -0.40 -2.74
CA ILE A 40 -12.33 0.35 -4.01
C ILE A 40 -11.88 -0.47 -5.22
N GLY A 41 -11.56 -1.77 -5.06
CA GLY A 41 -11.06 -2.61 -6.17
C GLY A 41 -9.54 -2.53 -6.36
N ILE A 42 -8.93 -3.63 -6.78
CA ILE A 42 -7.47 -3.74 -6.91
C ILE A 42 -6.89 -2.82 -7.97
N GLU A 43 -7.64 -2.49 -9.01
CA GLU A 43 -7.29 -1.60 -10.11
C GLU A 43 -7.11 -0.12 -9.69
N HIS A 44 -7.48 0.18 -8.44
CA HIS A 44 -7.39 1.49 -7.81
C HIS A 44 -6.35 1.57 -6.67
N VAL A 45 -5.58 0.50 -6.43
CA VAL A 45 -4.60 0.44 -5.32
C VAL A 45 -3.17 0.43 -5.86
N GLY A 46 -2.29 1.19 -5.22
CA GLY A 46 -0.85 1.22 -5.49
C GLY A 46 -0.02 1.15 -4.20
N ILE A 47 1.29 0.95 -4.33
CA ILE A 47 2.21 0.81 -3.20
C ILE A 47 3.22 1.96 -3.18
N SER A 48 3.41 2.58 -2.02
CA SER A 48 4.50 3.54 -1.75
C SER A 48 5.03 3.35 -0.33
N SER A 49 6.30 3.69 -0.13
CA SER A 49 6.99 3.50 1.16
C SER A 49 7.07 4.77 2.02
N ASP A 50 7.08 5.94 1.37
CA ASP A 50 7.44 7.23 1.98
C ASP A 50 8.84 7.22 2.65
N PHE A 51 9.78 6.45 2.06
CA PHE A 51 11.19 6.46 2.48
C PHE A 51 11.78 7.87 2.40
N ASP A 52 12.68 8.19 3.34
CA ASP A 52 13.25 9.52 3.58
C ASP A 52 12.23 10.63 3.95
N GLY A 53 10.93 10.31 3.97
CA GLY A 53 9.82 11.19 4.35
C GLY A 53 9.23 10.92 5.75
N GLY A 54 9.71 9.88 6.44
CA GLY A 54 9.20 9.41 7.73
C GLY A 54 8.43 8.08 7.66
N GLY A 55 8.35 7.48 6.46
CA GLY A 55 7.87 6.12 6.28
C GLY A 55 8.85 5.04 6.72
N GLY A 56 8.54 3.81 6.34
CA GLY A 56 9.23 2.61 6.80
C GLY A 56 8.54 1.93 7.97
N LEU A 57 8.68 0.61 8.02
CA LEU A 57 8.06 -0.25 9.02
C LEU A 57 8.90 -1.51 9.25
N SER A 58 8.59 -2.28 10.30
CA SER A 58 9.33 -3.50 10.61
C SER A 58 9.26 -4.50 9.46
N GLY A 59 10.40 -4.76 8.83
CA GLY A 59 10.55 -5.61 7.65
C GLY A 59 10.49 -4.87 6.31
N TRP A 60 10.34 -3.55 6.30
CA TRP A 60 10.47 -2.70 5.12
C TRP A 60 10.92 -1.29 5.52
N ASN A 61 12.13 -1.19 6.08
CA ASN A 61 12.72 0.06 6.58
C ASN A 61 13.39 0.89 5.49
N ASP A 62 13.85 0.24 4.41
CA ASP A 62 14.47 0.89 3.27
C ASP A 62 14.21 0.11 1.96
N ALA A 63 14.68 0.67 0.85
CA ALA A 63 14.44 0.12 -0.49
C ALA A 63 15.01 -1.31 -0.68
N SER A 64 16.06 -1.69 0.05
CA SER A 64 16.65 -3.04 -0.05
C SER A 64 15.72 -4.12 0.52
N GLU A 65 14.80 -3.76 1.41
CA GLU A 65 13.83 -4.66 2.05
C GLU A 65 12.50 -4.76 1.26
N THR A 66 12.36 -4.08 0.12
CA THR A 66 11.11 -4.04 -0.69
C THR A 66 10.60 -5.41 -1.12
N PHE A 67 11.51 -6.38 -1.24
CA PHE A 67 11.13 -7.77 -1.49
C PHE A 67 10.18 -8.34 -0.42
N ASN A 68 10.27 -7.89 0.83
CA ASN A 68 9.45 -8.41 1.93
C ASN A 68 7.96 -8.12 1.74
N VAL A 69 7.60 -6.97 1.16
CA VAL A 69 6.20 -6.65 0.80
C VAL A 69 5.68 -7.61 -0.26
N THR A 70 6.46 -7.85 -1.31
CA THR A 70 6.10 -8.81 -2.36
C THR A 70 5.98 -10.23 -1.79
N ALA A 71 6.92 -10.64 -0.93
CA ALA A 71 6.88 -11.95 -0.30
C ALA A 71 5.61 -12.12 0.57
N GLU A 72 5.18 -11.08 1.27
CA GLU A 72 3.94 -11.12 2.05
C GLU A 72 2.70 -11.22 1.16
N LEU A 73 2.62 -10.44 0.08
CA LEU A 73 1.53 -10.55 -0.90
C LEU A 73 1.43 -11.96 -1.49
N VAL A 74 2.57 -12.57 -1.85
CA VAL A 74 2.61 -13.96 -2.33
C VAL A 74 2.11 -14.94 -1.26
N ARG A 75 2.51 -14.78 0.01
CA ARG A 75 2.02 -15.63 1.11
C ARG A 75 0.51 -15.53 1.28
N ARG A 76 -0.08 -14.37 1.01
CA ARG A 76 -1.53 -14.15 1.06
C ARG A 76 -2.29 -14.59 -0.20
N GLY A 77 -1.58 -15.11 -1.19
CA GLY A 77 -2.19 -15.74 -2.37
C GLY A 77 -2.41 -14.80 -3.55
N TYR A 78 -1.85 -13.58 -3.53
CA TYR A 78 -1.84 -12.73 -4.71
C TYR A 78 -0.96 -13.34 -5.81
N ASN A 79 -1.48 -13.34 -7.03
CA ASN A 79 -0.72 -13.80 -8.20
C ASN A 79 0.17 -12.69 -8.78
N GLU A 80 1.03 -13.05 -9.72
CA GLU A 80 1.98 -12.14 -10.35
C GLU A 80 1.30 -10.94 -11.04
N GLU A 81 0.18 -11.16 -11.73
CA GLU A 81 -0.57 -10.12 -12.42
C GLU A 81 -1.13 -9.09 -11.42
N GLN A 82 -1.75 -9.55 -10.34
CA GLN A 82 -2.27 -8.69 -9.27
C GLN A 82 -1.16 -7.90 -8.58
N ILE A 83 -0.01 -8.54 -8.31
CA ILE A 83 1.16 -7.90 -7.72
C ILE A 83 1.72 -6.83 -8.67
N ALA A 84 1.80 -7.12 -9.97
CA ALA A 84 2.25 -6.17 -10.98
C ALA A 84 1.30 -4.95 -11.10
N MET A 85 -0.02 -5.16 -10.99
CA MET A 85 -0.99 -4.06 -10.94
C MET A 85 -0.70 -3.10 -9.77
N MET A 86 -0.49 -3.63 -8.57
CA MET A 86 -0.23 -2.82 -7.36
C MET A 86 1.15 -2.14 -7.37
N TRP A 87 2.18 -2.79 -7.90
CA TRP A 87 3.52 -2.21 -7.94
C TRP A 87 3.71 -1.13 -8.99
N SER A 88 3.00 -1.20 -10.11
CA SER A 88 3.17 -0.20 -11.17
C SER A 88 2.01 -0.09 -12.14
N GLY A 89 1.34 -1.20 -12.49
CA GLY A 89 0.35 -1.23 -13.57
C GLY A 89 -0.77 -0.21 -13.40
N ASN A 90 -1.31 -0.08 -12.19
CA ASN A 90 -2.38 0.88 -11.90
C ASN A 90 -1.91 2.34 -11.98
N LEU A 91 -0.70 2.62 -11.47
CA LEU A 91 -0.11 3.96 -11.54
C LEU A 91 0.16 4.35 -13.00
N LEU A 92 0.75 3.45 -13.78
CA LEU A 92 1.09 3.70 -15.18
C LEU A 92 -0.17 3.91 -16.03
N ARG A 93 -1.23 3.13 -15.82
CA ARG A 93 -2.54 3.36 -16.46
C ARG A 93 -3.05 4.78 -16.21
N VAL A 94 -3.00 5.24 -14.95
CA VAL A 94 -3.44 6.60 -14.59
C VAL A 94 -2.54 7.66 -15.21
N LEU A 95 -1.22 7.44 -15.23
CA LEU A 95 -0.26 8.35 -15.85
C LEU A 95 -0.54 8.50 -17.36
N ASP A 96 -0.80 7.40 -18.06
CA ASP A 96 -1.15 7.38 -19.48
C ASP A 96 -2.45 8.16 -19.74
N ASP A 97 -3.48 7.96 -18.91
CA ASP A 97 -4.75 8.70 -19.00
C ASP A 97 -4.55 10.20 -18.80
N VAL A 98 -3.75 10.59 -17.81
CA VAL A 98 -3.42 12.00 -17.54
C VAL A 98 -2.71 12.62 -18.75
N GLN A 99 -1.74 11.92 -19.33
CA GLN A 99 -1.02 12.39 -20.52
C GLN A 99 -1.96 12.55 -21.73
N ARG A 100 -2.86 11.59 -21.95
CA ARG A 100 -3.84 11.63 -23.04
C ARG A 100 -4.76 12.85 -22.91
N ILE A 101 -5.35 13.07 -21.74
CA ILE A 101 -6.23 14.23 -21.48
C ILE A 101 -5.47 15.55 -21.64
N ALA A 102 -4.23 15.62 -21.16
CA ALA A 102 -3.40 16.82 -21.35
C ALA A 102 -3.19 17.14 -22.83
N GLN A 103 -2.97 16.12 -23.68
CA GLN A 103 -2.82 16.30 -25.12
C GLN A 103 -4.12 16.75 -25.81
N GLU A 104 -5.26 16.18 -25.42
CA GLU A 104 -6.58 16.59 -25.92
C GLU A 104 -6.83 18.08 -25.66
N ILE A 105 -6.61 18.54 -24.41
CA ILE A 105 -6.77 19.95 -24.02
C ILE A 105 -5.82 20.86 -24.80
N GLN A 106 -4.57 20.46 -25.02
CA GLN A 106 -3.59 21.26 -25.77
C GLN A 106 -3.95 21.40 -27.25
N ASN A 107 -4.65 20.43 -27.84
CA ASN A 107 -5.07 20.46 -29.23
C ASN A 107 -6.35 21.31 -29.45
N GLU A 108 -7.10 21.60 -28.38
CA GLU A 108 -8.30 22.44 -28.42
C GLU A 108 -8.01 23.94 -28.23
N ALA A 109 -6.81 24.28 -27.76
CA ALA A 109 -6.35 25.67 -27.50
C ALA A 109 -5.68 26.32 -28.73
#